data_AF-A0A1V3WBL6-F1
#
_entry.id   AF-A0A1V3WBL6-F1
#
_cell.length_a   1.000
_cell.length_b   1.000
_cell.length_c   1.000
_cell.angle_alpha   90.00
_cell.angle_beta   90.00
_cell.angle_gamma   90.00
#
_symmetry.space_group_name_H-M   'P 1'
#
loop_
_entity.id
_entity.type
_entity.pdbx_description
1 polymer ?
#
loop_
_entity_poly.entity_id
_entity_poly.type
_entity_poly.pdbx_seq_one_letter_code
_entity_poly.pdbx_strand_id
1 'polypeptide(L)' 'MRLAAVDGRVSQFPRAWVAVSTHDGRSGVGWLEWNRNQG' A
#
# COMPACT_ATOMS: atom_id res chain seq x y z
N MET A 1 -5.39 5.80 5.47
CA MET A 1 -6.43 5.38 6.45
C MET A 1 -5.81 4.56 7.58
N ARG A 2 -6.40 4.52 8.78
CA ARG A 2 -5.97 3.69 9.93
C ARG A 2 -7.15 2.85 10.42
N LEU A 3 -6.94 1.56 10.60
CA LEU A 3 -7.89 0.61 11.18
C LEU A 3 -7.26 -0.04 12.42
N ALA A 4 -7.97 -0.08 13.54
CA ALA A 4 -7.49 -0.67 14.79
C ALA A 4 -8.41 -1.82 15.23
N ALA A 5 -7.81 -2.93 15.65
CA ALA A 5 -8.51 -4.07 16.22
C ALA A 5 -8.50 -4.01 17.76
N VAL A 6 -9.46 -4.70 18.38
CA VAL A 6 -9.61 -4.76 19.85
C VAL A 6 -8.42 -5.42 20.55
N ASP A 7 -7.67 -6.25 19.83
CA ASP A 7 -6.45 -6.93 20.30
C ASP A 7 -5.18 -6.07 20.14
N GLY A 8 -5.34 -4.79 19.78
CA GLY A 8 -4.24 -3.82 19.67
C GLY A 8 -3.55 -3.77 18.30
N ARG A 9 -3.89 -4.65 17.36
CA ARG A 9 -3.33 -4.59 16.00
C ARG A 9 -3.80 -3.35 15.24
N VAL A 10 -2.91 -2.78 14.42
CA VAL A 10 -3.19 -1.61 13.60
C VAL A 10 -2.82 -1.88 12.15
N SER A 11 -3.74 -1.56 11.23
CA SER A 11 -3.47 -1.51 9.80
C SER A 11 -3.45 -0.06 9.33
N GLN A 12 -2.41 0.29 8.56
CA GLN A 12 -2.32 1.58 7.88
C GLN A 12 -2.41 1.37 6.38
N PHE A 13 -3.23 2.17 5.71
CA PHE A 13 -3.39 2.18 4.25
C PHE A 13 -2.94 3.52 3.70
N PRO A 14 -1.62 3.76 3.56
CA PRO A 14 -1.09 4.88 2.79
C PRO A 14 -1.42 4.73 1.31
N ARG A 15 -1.54 5.87 0.63
CA ARG A 15 -1.75 5.95 -0.82
C ARG A 15 -0.79 6.97 -1.42
N ALA A 16 -0.25 6.67 -2.59
CA ALA A 16 0.67 7.54 -3.32
C ALA A 16 0.46 7.44 -4.84
N TRP A 17 0.82 8.50 -5.57
CA TRP A 17 0.99 8.44 -7.02
C TRP A 17 2.37 7.90 -7.34
N VAL A 18 2.45 6.80 -8.08
CA VAL A 18 3.70 6.05 -8.27
C VAL A 18 3.94 5.72 -9.74
N ALA A 19 5.21 5.55 -10.10
CA ALA A 19 5.62 4.87 -11.31
C ALA A 19 5.75 3.35 -11.04
N VAL A 20 5.26 2.53 -11.97
CA VAL A 20 5.26 1.07 -11.88
C VAL A 20 6.04 0.50 -13.06
N SER A 21 6.88 -0.50 -12.78
CA SER A 21 7.55 -1.33 -13.78
C SER A 21 7.28 -2.80 -13.45
N THR A 22 6.91 -3.59 -14.46
CA THR A 22 6.64 -5.03 -14.30
C THR A 22 7.74 -5.87 -14.93
N HIS A 23 7.88 -7.12 -14.47
CA HIS A 23 8.90 -8.03 -14.98
C HIS A 23 8.71 -8.38 -16.47
N ASP A 24 7.47 -8.39 -16.96
CA ASP A 24 7.14 -8.58 -18.38
C ASP A 24 7.31 -7.31 -19.24
N GLY A 25 7.98 -6.28 -18.72
CA GLY A 25 8.41 -5.11 -19.49
C GLY A 25 7.37 -3.99 -19.62
N ARG A 26 6.21 -4.08 -18.96
CA ARG A 26 5.21 -2.99 -18.96
C ARG A 26 5.57 -1.93 -17.93
N SER A 27 5.22 -0.69 -18.23
CA SER A 27 5.39 0.45 -17.33
C SER A 27 4.17 1.37 -17.33
N GLY A 28 4.01 2.16 -16.27
CA GLY A 28 2.91 3.11 -16.16
C GLY A 28 2.97 3.97 -14.89
N VAL A 29 2.00 4.86 -14.75
CA VAL A 29 1.81 5.70 -13.56
C VAL A 29 0.39 5.58 -13.03
N GLY A 30 0.23 5.61 -11.70
CA GLY A 30 -1.09 5.50 -11.10
C GLY A 30 -1.12 5.64 -9.59
N TRP A 31 -2.33 5.66 -9.03
CA TRP A 31 -2.53 5.57 -7.60
C TRP A 31 -2.24 4.15 -7.11
N LEU A 32 -1.42 4.05 -6.07
CA LEU A 32 -1.15 2.81 -5.34
C LEU A 32 -1.50 2.98 -3.87
N GLU A 33 -2.27 2.04 -3.34
CA GLU A 33 -2.62 1.93 -1.92
C GLU A 33 -2.17 0.55 -1.42
N TRP A 34 -1.61 0.48 -0.22
CA TRP A 34 -1.08 -0.76 0.33
C TRP A 34 -1.22 -0.81 1.85
N ASN A 35 -1.21 -2.01 2.43
CA ASN A 35 -1.14 -2.17 3.87
C ASN A 35 0.31 -2.06 4.37
N ARG A 36 0.56 -1.25 5.39
CA ARG A 36 1.83 -1.25 6.12
C ARG A 36 1.76 -2.23 7.29
N ASN A 37 2.29 -3.44 7.09
CA ASN A 37 2.43 -4.42 8.17
C ASN A 37 3.49 -3.91 9.17
N GLN A 38 3.09 -3.70 10.41
CA GLN A 38 4.01 -3.41 11.52
C GLN A 38 4.42 -4.76 12.13
N GLY A 39 5.72 -5.02 12.20
CA GLY A 39 6.28 -6.26 12.78
C GLY A 39 6.16 -6.33 14.28
#